data_AF-A0A5C6U4B8-F1
#
_entry.id   AF-A0A5C6U4B8-F1
#
_cell.length_a   1.000
_cell.length_b   1.000
_cell.length_c   1.000
_cell.angle_alpha   90.00
_cell.angle_beta   90.00
_cell.angle_gamma   90.00
#
_symmetry.space_group_name_H-M   'P 1'
#
loop_
_entity.id
_entity.type
_entity.pdbx_description
1 polymer ?
#
loop_
_entity_poly.entity_id
_entity_poly.type
_entity_poly.pdbx_seq_one_letter_code
_entity_poly.pdbx_strand_id
1 'polypeptide(L)'
;MPSIRSRHRFLLTTALLVGAAFQTSAWAHGDVTPQAVDTSSLPKLGDDWRAENPYRKNDAAIKVGSSAYNQNCARCHGLEAISGGIAPDLRKLDNECATLKDDRKKAACVKDVDDYYAGSVRRGKVRNGAVYMPPFEGILNQEAVWSIKAYLETRREKPL
;
A
#
# COMPACT_ATOMS: atom_id res chain seq x y z
N MET A 1 55.54 -13.91 -32.24
CA MET A 1 54.42 -12.94 -32.11
C MET A 1 53.14 -13.71 -31.79
N PRO A 2 52.51 -13.53 -30.62
CA PRO A 2 51.26 -14.24 -30.31
C PRO A 2 50.13 -13.77 -31.23
N SER A 3 49.38 -14.72 -31.79
CA SER A 3 48.23 -14.46 -32.67
C SER A 3 47.17 -13.61 -31.97
N ILE A 4 46.81 -12.48 -32.60
CA ILE A 4 45.81 -11.50 -32.15
C ILE A 4 44.45 -12.19 -31.86
N ARG A 5 44.08 -13.21 -32.64
CA ARG A 5 42.86 -14.01 -32.45
C ARG A 5 42.81 -14.78 -31.13
N SER A 6 43.96 -15.21 -30.59
CA SER A 6 44.03 -15.95 -29.33
C SER A 6 43.80 -15.04 -28.12
N ARG A 7 44.32 -13.80 -28.19
CA ARG A 7 44.13 -12.78 -27.15
C ARG A 7 42.66 -12.35 -27.02
N HIS A 8 41.95 -12.16 -28.12
CA HIS A 8 40.52 -11.82 -28.09
C HIS A 8 39.65 -12.93 -27.51
N ARG A 9 39.95 -14.20 -27.80
CA ARG A 9 39.22 -15.35 -27.23
C ARG A 9 39.44 -15.48 -25.73
N PHE A 10 40.67 -15.26 -25.26
CA PHE A 10 40.99 -15.28 -23.83
C PHE A 10 40.36 -14.12 -23.05
N LEU A 11 40.30 -12.94 -23.65
CA LEU A 11 39.64 -11.76 -23.08
C LEU A 11 38.11 -11.93 -23.01
N LEU A 12 37.50 -12.56 -24.03
CA LEU A 12 36.07 -12.85 -24.05
C LEU A 12 35.66 -13.90 -23.01
N THR A 13 36.48 -14.94 -22.80
CA THR A 13 36.19 -15.97 -21.79
C THR A 13 36.38 -15.47 -20.36
N THR A 14 37.38 -14.63 -20.10
CA THR A 14 37.56 -13.99 -18.79
C THR A 14 36.45 -12.98 -18.47
N ALA A 15 35.99 -12.19 -19.45
CA ALA A 15 34.88 -11.27 -19.24
C ALA A 15 33.56 -11.98 -18.89
N LEU A 16 33.27 -13.14 -19.49
CA LEU A 16 32.08 -13.93 -19.15
C LEU A 16 32.13 -14.51 -17.73
N LEU A 17 33.31 -14.99 -17.29
CA LEU A 17 33.49 -15.58 -15.97
C LEU A 17 33.41 -14.53 -14.85
N VAL A 18 33.86 -13.30 -15.10
CA VAL A 18 33.69 -12.18 -14.16
C VAL A 18 32.22 -11.75 -14.08
N GLY A 19 31.50 -11.67 -15.20
CA GLY A 19 30.07 -11.30 -15.21
C GLY A 19 29.17 -12.28 -14.44
N ALA A 20 29.50 -13.58 -14.46
CA ALA A 20 28.77 -14.59 -13.69
C ALA A 20 29.04 -14.52 -12.17
N ALA A 21 30.17 -13.95 -11.74
CA ALA A 21 30.52 -13.80 -10.33
C ALA A 21 29.81 -12.62 -9.65
N PHE A 22 29.15 -11.73 -10.40
CA PHE A 22 28.40 -10.58 -9.90
C PHE A 22 26.88 -10.81 -9.86
N GLN A 23 26.42 -12.04 -9.62
CA GLN A 23 25.01 -12.28 -9.30
C GLN A 23 24.72 -11.87 -7.86
N THR A 24 24.58 -10.57 -7.61
CA THR A 24 24.00 -10.08 -6.37
C THR A 24 22.56 -10.54 -6.34
N SER A 25 22.20 -11.39 -5.37
CA SER A 25 20.80 -11.72 -5.11
C SER A 25 20.05 -10.43 -4.82
N ALA A 26 19.25 -9.96 -5.78
CA ALA A 26 18.37 -8.83 -5.56
C ALA A 26 17.22 -9.35 -4.68
N TRP A 27 17.18 -8.90 -3.43
CA TRP A 27 16.03 -9.09 -2.54
C TRP A 27 14.91 -8.14 -2.99
N ALA A 28 14.45 -8.31 -4.23
CA ALA A 28 13.46 -7.44 -4.87
C ALA A 28 12.04 -7.66 -4.33
N HIS A 29 11.86 -8.68 -3.50
CA HIS A 29 10.65 -8.93 -2.75
C HIS A 29 10.94 -8.61 -1.28
N GLY A 30 10.33 -7.54 -0.78
CA GLY A 30 10.37 -7.19 0.64
C GLY A 30 9.66 -8.23 1.51
N ASP A 31 9.83 -8.10 2.83
CA ASP A 31 9.09 -8.91 3.78
C ASP A 31 7.57 -8.76 3.58
N VAL A 32 6.85 -9.88 3.62
CA VAL A 32 5.39 -9.95 3.46
C VAL A 32 4.66 -9.89 4.79
N THR A 33 5.38 -9.82 5.91
CA THR A 33 4.79 -9.50 7.21
C THR A 33 4.39 -8.03 7.27
N PRO A 34 3.27 -7.66 7.94
CA PRO A 34 2.89 -6.27 8.13
C PRO A 34 4.02 -5.43 8.74
N GLN A 35 4.31 -4.27 8.13
CA GLN A 35 5.40 -3.40 8.52
C GLN A 35 4.86 -2.11 9.15
N ALA A 36 5.54 -1.64 10.20
CA ALA A 36 5.29 -0.32 10.76
C ALA A 36 5.60 0.77 9.72
N VAL A 37 4.88 1.89 9.82
CA VAL A 37 4.99 3.02 8.89
C VAL A 37 5.54 4.23 9.63
N ASP A 38 6.56 4.87 9.05
CA ASP A 38 7.05 6.15 9.56
C ASP A 38 6.02 7.27 9.30
N THR A 39 5.47 7.77 10.39
CA THR A 39 4.47 8.86 10.42
C THR A 39 4.98 10.08 11.18
N SER A 40 6.30 10.22 11.33
CA SER A 40 6.95 11.34 12.01
C SER A 40 6.63 12.69 11.34
N SER A 41 6.40 12.70 10.03
CA SER A 41 6.09 13.89 9.23
C SER A 41 4.61 14.30 9.27
N LEU A 42 3.73 13.53 9.91
CA LEU A 42 2.29 13.77 9.92
C LEU A 42 1.82 14.44 11.24
N PRO A 43 0.77 15.30 11.19
CA PRO A 43 0.18 15.88 12.40
C PRO A 43 -0.34 14.79 13.35
N LYS A 44 0.13 14.74 14.60
CA LYS A 44 -0.25 13.69 15.55
C LYS A 44 -1.73 13.74 15.90
N LEU A 45 -2.37 12.57 15.98
CA LEU A 45 -3.81 12.44 16.20
C LEU A 45 -4.18 12.12 17.65
N GLY A 46 -3.20 11.73 18.47
CA GLY A 46 -3.39 11.35 19.88
C GLY A 46 -3.68 9.86 20.04
N ASP A 47 -4.13 9.46 21.23
CA ASP A 47 -4.39 8.06 21.55
C ASP A 47 -5.79 7.61 21.13
N ASP A 48 -6.77 8.52 21.21
CA ASP A 48 -8.14 8.25 20.81
C ASP A 48 -8.25 8.15 19.29
N TRP A 49 -8.86 7.06 18.83
CA TRP A 49 -9.11 6.86 17.41
C TRP A 49 -10.10 7.88 16.88
N ARG A 50 -9.70 8.58 15.81
CA ARG A 50 -10.63 9.42 15.04
C ARG A 50 -11.69 8.53 14.38
N ALA A 51 -12.93 9.02 14.31
CA ALA A 51 -14.03 8.36 13.61
C ALA A 51 -14.07 8.69 12.10
N GLU A 52 -13.31 9.69 11.68
CA GLU A 52 -13.23 10.14 10.29
C GLU A 52 -11.78 10.43 9.94
N ASN A 53 -11.48 10.34 8.65
CA ASN A 53 -10.16 10.66 8.12
C ASN A 53 -9.82 12.15 8.33
N PRO A 54 -8.86 12.47 9.23
CA PRO A 54 -8.45 13.85 9.48
C PRO A 54 -7.47 14.37 8.41
N TYR A 55 -6.97 13.51 7.52
CA TYR A 55 -5.95 13.81 6.53
C TYR A 55 -6.48 13.92 5.10
N ARG A 56 -7.80 14.08 4.92
CA ARG A 56 -8.38 14.28 3.60
C ARG A 56 -7.68 15.43 2.88
N LYS A 57 -7.21 15.18 1.65
CA LYS A 57 -6.48 16.15 0.80
C LYS A 57 -5.15 16.68 1.38
N ASN A 58 -4.57 16.02 2.38
CA ASN A 58 -3.26 16.38 2.91
C ASN A 58 -2.14 15.71 2.10
N ASP A 59 -1.32 16.49 1.39
CA ASP A 59 -0.28 15.97 0.48
C ASP A 59 0.78 15.10 1.19
N ALA A 60 1.19 15.48 2.40
CA ALA A 60 2.17 14.71 3.18
C ALA A 60 1.58 13.35 3.57
N ALA A 61 0.33 13.32 4.02
CA ALA A 61 -0.38 12.08 4.35
C ALA A 61 -0.65 11.22 3.11
N ILE A 62 -0.99 11.81 1.97
CA ILE A 62 -1.15 11.08 0.70
C ILE A 62 0.18 10.42 0.30
N LYS A 63 1.30 11.13 0.43
CA LYS A 63 2.63 10.59 0.13
C LYS A 63 3.01 9.43 1.05
N VAL A 64 2.85 9.61 2.36
CA VAL A 64 3.10 8.55 3.35
C VAL A 64 2.17 7.36 3.09
N GLY A 65 0.89 7.64 2.89
CA GLY A 65 -0.15 6.65 2.61
C GLY A 65 0.10 5.84 1.34
N SER A 66 0.62 6.45 0.29
CA SER A 66 0.99 5.75 -0.95
C SER A 66 2.10 4.73 -0.69
N SER A 67 3.14 5.10 0.07
CA SER A 67 4.21 4.19 0.45
C SER A 67 3.71 3.07 1.36
N ALA A 68 2.94 3.43 2.39
CA ALA A 68 2.34 2.50 3.34
C ALA A 68 1.41 1.49 2.66
N TYR A 69 0.57 1.95 1.73
CA TYR A 69 -0.32 1.11 0.92
C TYR A 69 0.47 0.09 0.09
N ASN A 70 1.52 0.55 -0.60
CA ASN A 70 2.34 -0.33 -1.44
C ASN A 70 3.06 -1.41 -0.62
N GLN A 71 3.48 -1.09 0.60
CA GLN A 71 4.15 -2.03 1.49
C GLN A 71 3.18 -3.04 2.12
N ASN A 72 1.99 -2.60 2.53
CA ASN A 72 1.12 -3.40 3.40
C ASN A 72 -0.16 -3.94 2.74
N CYS A 73 -0.63 -3.33 1.66
CA CYS A 73 -1.98 -3.58 1.13
C CYS A 73 -1.96 -4.08 -0.33
N ALA A 74 -1.03 -3.56 -1.14
CA ALA A 74 -1.04 -3.74 -2.59
C ALA A 74 -0.89 -5.21 -3.04
N ARG A 75 -0.31 -6.08 -2.21
CA ARG A 75 -0.20 -7.50 -2.54
C ARG A 75 -1.55 -8.20 -2.71
N CYS A 76 -2.58 -7.77 -1.98
CA CYS A 76 -3.92 -8.34 -2.05
C CYS A 76 -4.90 -7.43 -2.80
N HIS A 77 -4.81 -6.13 -2.56
CA HIS A 77 -5.72 -5.13 -3.13
C HIS A 77 -5.20 -4.53 -4.45
N GLY A 78 -4.05 -4.99 -4.92
CA GLY A 78 -3.42 -4.59 -6.18
C GLY A 78 -2.58 -3.33 -6.08
N LEU A 79 -1.61 -3.19 -6.98
CA LEU A 79 -0.84 -1.96 -7.12
C LEU A 79 -1.80 -0.82 -7.44
N GLU A 80 -1.51 0.37 -6.93
CA GLU A 80 -2.33 1.55 -7.19
C GLU A 80 -3.79 1.46 -6.72
N ALA A 81 -4.11 0.47 -5.88
CA ALA A 81 -5.46 0.06 -5.48
C ALA A 81 -6.29 -0.62 -6.57
N ILE A 82 -5.68 -0.97 -7.71
CA ILE A 82 -6.33 -1.68 -8.81
C ILE A 82 -6.22 -3.20 -8.55
N SER A 83 -7.27 -3.78 -7.98
CA SER A 83 -7.26 -5.20 -7.62
C SER A 83 -7.20 -6.12 -8.83
N GLY A 84 -6.38 -7.17 -8.73
CA GLY A 84 -6.33 -8.30 -9.66
C GLY A 84 -7.33 -9.43 -9.36
N GLY A 85 -8.25 -9.24 -8.40
CA GLY A 85 -9.30 -10.21 -8.05
C GLY A 85 -9.04 -11.05 -6.80
N ILE A 86 -7.88 -10.89 -6.13
CA ILE A 86 -7.58 -11.59 -4.87
C ILE A 86 -8.42 -11.03 -3.71
N ALA A 87 -8.47 -9.70 -3.59
CA ALA A 87 -9.27 -8.97 -2.60
C ALA A 87 -10.08 -7.84 -3.26
N PRO A 88 -11.02 -7.19 -2.57
CA PRO A 88 -11.81 -6.10 -3.17
C PRO A 88 -10.96 -4.95 -3.72
N ASP A 89 -11.41 -4.35 -4.83
CA ASP A 89 -10.82 -3.12 -5.38
C ASP A 89 -11.16 -1.94 -4.46
N LEU A 90 -10.14 -1.36 -3.80
CA LEU A 90 -10.34 -0.32 -2.80
C LEU A 90 -10.70 1.04 -3.41
N ARG A 91 -10.55 1.22 -4.72
CA ARG A 91 -11.03 2.43 -5.41
C ARG A 91 -12.56 2.52 -5.38
N LYS A 92 -13.24 1.40 -5.12
CA LYS A 92 -14.69 1.28 -5.06
C LYS A 92 -15.27 1.48 -3.66
N LEU A 93 -14.43 1.74 -2.67
CA LEU A 93 -14.82 1.80 -1.26
C LEU A 93 -15.92 2.84 -0.98
N ASP A 94 -15.87 3.99 -1.65
CA ASP A 94 -16.83 5.09 -1.48
C ASP A 94 -17.88 5.15 -2.61
N ASN A 95 -17.97 4.12 -3.47
CA ASN A 95 -18.80 4.16 -4.69
C ASN A 95 -20.29 4.39 -4.40
N GLU A 96 -20.82 3.80 -3.34
CA GLU A 96 -22.21 4.00 -2.93
C GLU A 96 -22.45 5.46 -2.53
N CYS A 97 -21.51 6.07 -1.80
CA CYS A 97 -21.59 7.47 -1.39
C CYS A 97 -21.55 8.42 -2.60
N ALA A 98 -20.76 8.09 -3.63
CA ALA A 98 -20.65 8.90 -4.85
C ALA A 98 -21.99 9.01 -5.63
N THR A 99 -22.93 8.08 -5.43
CA THR A 99 -24.24 8.12 -6.10
C THR A 99 -25.27 9.00 -5.38
N LEU A 100 -25.00 9.40 -4.13
CA LEU A 100 -25.91 10.19 -3.33
C LEU A 100 -25.91 11.65 -3.79
N LYS A 101 -27.10 12.18 -4.10
CA LYS A 101 -27.30 13.57 -4.52
C LYS A 101 -27.37 14.57 -3.36
N ASP A 102 -27.77 14.10 -2.18
CA ASP A 102 -27.88 14.94 -0.99
C ASP A 102 -26.54 14.98 -0.25
N ASP A 103 -25.98 16.17 -0.06
CA ASP A 103 -24.64 16.36 0.50
C ASP A 103 -24.53 15.88 1.95
N ARG A 104 -25.62 16.00 2.74
CA ARG A 104 -25.61 15.55 4.14
C ARG A 104 -25.61 14.02 4.21
N LYS A 105 -26.43 13.36 3.38
CA LYS A 105 -26.43 11.90 3.25
C LYS A 105 -25.10 11.40 2.69
N LYS A 106 -24.50 12.11 1.74
CA LYS A 106 -23.17 11.79 1.21
C LYS A 106 -22.12 11.87 2.31
N ALA A 107 -22.07 12.97 3.07
CA ALA A 107 -21.13 13.13 4.17
C ALA A 107 -21.29 12.04 5.24
N ALA A 108 -22.54 11.72 5.63
CA ALA A 108 -22.82 10.64 6.57
C ALA A 108 -22.35 9.28 6.03
N CYS A 109 -22.62 8.98 4.76
CA CYS A 109 -22.13 7.76 4.10
C CYS A 109 -20.60 7.66 4.13
N VAL A 110 -19.90 8.75 3.81
CA VAL A 110 -18.42 8.76 3.83
C VAL A 110 -17.90 8.50 5.24
N LYS A 111 -18.53 9.08 6.27
CA LYS A 111 -18.20 8.79 7.67
C LYS A 111 -18.39 7.31 8.01
N ASP A 112 -19.50 6.71 7.61
CA ASP A 112 -19.74 5.28 7.86
C ASP A 112 -18.70 4.40 7.15
N VAL A 113 -18.27 4.79 5.95
CA VAL A 113 -17.21 4.12 5.21
C VAL A 113 -15.84 4.29 5.88
N ASP A 114 -15.55 5.43 6.48
CA ASP A 114 -14.33 5.65 7.27
C ASP A 114 -14.29 4.74 8.50
N ASP A 115 -15.39 4.65 9.24
CA ASP A 115 -15.54 3.76 10.39
C ASP A 115 -15.37 2.29 9.96
N TYR A 116 -15.99 1.89 8.84
CA TYR A 116 -15.82 0.56 8.25
C TYR A 116 -14.38 0.29 7.83
N TYR A 117 -13.72 1.26 7.17
CA TYR A 117 -12.34 1.15 6.71
C TYR A 117 -11.37 0.97 7.87
N ALA A 118 -11.38 1.89 8.83
CA ALA A 118 -10.47 1.85 9.97
C ALA A 118 -10.70 0.59 10.81
N GLY A 119 -11.97 0.23 11.05
CA GLY A 119 -12.32 -1.01 11.75
C GLY A 119 -11.87 -2.26 11.01
N SER A 120 -11.95 -2.27 9.67
CA SER A 120 -11.49 -3.38 8.85
C SER A 120 -9.97 -3.51 8.92
N VAL A 121 -9.20 -2.43 8.70
CA VAL A 121 -7.73 -2.46 8.72
C VAL A 121 -7.22 -2.94 10.09
N ARG A 122 -7.78 -2.40 11.18
CA ARG A 122 -7.37 -2.77 12.54
C ARG A 122 -7.61 -4.25 12.83
N ARG A 123 -8.84 -4.73 12.61
CA ARG A 123 -9.27 -6.06 13.06
C ARG A 123 -9.09 -7.16 12.01
N GLY A 124 -8.74 -6.82 10.78
CA GLY A 124 -8.65 -7.76 9.69
C GLY A 124 -10.01 -8.35 9.29
N LYS A 125 -9.98 -9.45 8.53
CA LYS A 125 -11.15 -10.24 8.13
C LYS A 125 -10.80 -11.72 8.31
N VAL A 126 -11.38 -12.35 9.33
CA VAL A 126 -11.22 -13.78 9.60
C VAL A 126 -12.58 -14.47 9.48
N ARG A 127 -12.65 -15.61 8.79
CA ARG A 127 -13.87 -16.42 8.69
C ARG A 127 -13.50 -17.89 8.85
N ASN A 128 -14.21 -18.61 9.72
CA ASN A 128 -13.98 -20.04 9.98
C ASN A 128 -12.49 -20.37 10.29
N GLY A 129 -11.80 -19.48 11.01
CA GLY A 129 -10.38 -19.62 11.33
C GLY A 129 -9.40 -19.22 10.21
N ALA A 130 -9.88 -19.01 8.97
CA ALA A 130 -9.04 -18.54 7.87
C ALA A 130 -8.92 -17.01 7.85
N VAL A 131 -7.69 -16.51 7.73
CA VAL A 131 -7.38 -15.08 7.64
C VAL A 131 -7.44 -14.65 6.17
N TYR A 132 -8.43 -13.83 5.82
CA TYR A 132 -8.60 -13.24 4.48
C TYR A 132 -7.95 -11.87 4.35
N MET A 133 -7.91 -11.14 5.46
CA MET A 133 -7.17 -9.87 5.58
C MET A 133 -6.54 -9.86 6.98
N PRO A 134 -5.21 -9.73 7.09
CA PRO A 134 -4.57 -9.72 8.40
C PRO A 134 -5.00 -8.49 9.21
N PRO A 135 -5.07 -8.59 10.55
CA PRO A 135 -5.23 -7.43 11.42
C PRO A 135 -3.94 -6.61 11.43
N PHE A 136 -4.08 -5.28 11.45
CA PHE A 136 -2.95 -4.35 11.52
C PHE A 136 -2.92 -3.55 12.83
N GLU A 137 -3.86 -3.79 13.75
CA GLU A 137 -3.86 -3.18 15.07
C GLU A 137 -2.59 -3.54 15.85
N GLY A 138 -1.97 -2.53 16.48
CA GLY A 138 -0.67 -2.66 17.15
C GLY A 138 0.54 -2.60 16.22
N ILE A 139 0.34 -2.65 14.90
CA ILE A 139 1.41 -2.55 13.88
C ILE A 139 1.35 -1.20 13.18
N LEU A 140 0.16 -0.83 12.69
CA LEU A 140 -0.11 0.48 12.13
C LEU A 140 -0.76 1.36 13.19
N ASN A 141 -0.13 2.50 13.48
CA ASN A 141 -0.75 3.54 14.29
C ASN A 141 -1.87 4.24 13.49
N GLN A 142 -2.68 5.06 14.16
CA GLN A 142 -3.82 5.69 13.49
C GLN A 142 -3.39 6.66 12.38
N GLU A 143 -2.25 7.32 12.52
CA GLU A 143 -1.70 8.17 11.48
C GLU A 143 -1.40 7.37 10.21
N ALA A 144 -0.85 6.16 10.34
CA ALA A 144 -0.56 5.30 9.20
C ALA A 144 -1.86 4.86 8.50
N VAL A 145 -2.84 4.39 9.27
CA VAL A 145 -4.15 3.96 8.74
C VAL A 145 -4.85 5.11 8.01
N TRP A 146 -4.91 6.30 8.63
CA TRP A 146 -5.53 7.47 7.99
C TRP A 146 -4.75 8.00 6.80
N SER A 147 -3.42 7.90 6.80
CA SER A 147 -2.61 8.24 5.64
C SER A 147 -2.93 7.34 4.44
N ILE A 148 -3.09 6.03 4.66
CA ILE A 148 -3.50 5.08 3.62
C ILE A 148 -4.90 5.44 3.10
N LYS A 149 -5.86 5.76 3.99
CA LYS A 149 -7.18 6.23 3.54
C LYS A 149 -7.05 7.49 2.69
N ALA A 150 -6.30 8.49 3.13
CA ALA A 150 -6.06 9.72 2.36
C ALA A 150 -5.48 9.43 0.96
N TYR A 151 -4.57 8.46 0.83
CA TYR A 151 -4.11 7.98 -0.46
C TYR A 151 -5.24 7.34 -1.29
N LEU A 152 -6.00 6.40 -0.71
CA LEU A 152 -7.11 5.72 -1.41
C LEU A 152 -8.18 6.70 -1.90
N GLU A 153 -8.40 7.78 -1.17
CA GLU A 153 -9.30 8.87 -1.56
C GLU A 153 -8.88 9.59 -2.86
N THR A 154 -7.59 9.58 -3.19
CA THR A 154 -7.06 10.07 -4.49
C THR A 154 -7.19 9.06 -5.62
N ARG A 155 -7.52 7.80 -5.31
CA ARG A 155 -7.60 6.70 -6.27
C ARG A 155 -9.03 6.24 -6.54
N ARG A 156 -10.03 6.92 -6.00
CA ARG A 156 -11.44 6.57 -6.18
C ARG A 156 -11.77 6.35 -7.65
N GLU A 157 -12.52 5.29 -7.92
CA GLU A 157 -13.05 5.03 -9.26
C GLU A 157 -14.12 6.07 -9.62
N LYS A 158 -14.91 6.49 -8.63
CA LYS A 158 -15.91 7.55 -8.77
C LYS A 158 -15.57 8.73 -7.85
N PRO A 159 -15.49 9.96 -8.37
CA PRO A 159 -15.30 11.14 -7.54
C PRO A 159 -16.50 11.36 -6.60
N LEU A 160 -16.24 11.92 -5.42
CA LEU A 160 -17.26 12.33 -4.45
C LEU A 160 -17.72 13.77 -4.68
#